data_AF-A0AA46DAE9-F1
#
_entry.id   AF-A0AA46DAE9-F1
#
_cell.length_a   1.000
_cell.length_b   1.000
_cell.length_c   1.000
_cell.angle_alpha   90.00
_cell.angle_beta   90.00
_cell.angle_gamma   90.00
#
_symmetry.space_group_name_H-M   'P 1'
#
loop_
_entity.id
_entity.type
_entity.pdbx_description
1 polymer ?
#
loop_
_entity_poly.entity_id
_entity_poly.type
_entity_poly.pdbx_seq_one_letter_code
_entity_poly.pdbx_strand_id
1 'polypeptide(L)'
;MRKALSALLLSCCSAAWSQAITDPMTGAPIVIDPTIPPKGTQLVQLFLLHAAASLQGSHCMGTEEERRRLTLGDRLAVVLGEALLRNETQKGLLHGRCLADKSDAIPGRVIDTWQCELRTELVDAQGEFIADASVSAHFTRDTWSFVPGSVGCL
;
A
#
# COMPACT_ATOMS: atom_id res chain seq x y z
N MET A 1 26.06 -56.31 -7.15
CA MET A 1 24.72 -55.71 -7.33
C MET A 1 24.77 -54.28 -6.82
N ARG A 2 24.64 -53.30 -7.71
CA ARG A 2 24.71 -51.86 -7.43
C ARG A 2 23.30 -51.27 -7.52
N LYS A 3 22.92 -50.41 -6.57
CA LYS A 3 22.12 -49.18 -6.76
C LYS A 3 21.82 -48.57 -5.39
N ALA A 4 22.62 -47.57 -5.00
CA ALA A 4 22.28 -46.65 -3.94
C ALA A 4 21.47 -45.50 -4.57
N LEU A 5 20.23 -45.30 -4.11
CA LEU A 5 19.44 -44.12 -4.45
C LEU A 5 19.87 -42.96 -3.54
N SER A 6 20.58 -41.99 -4.11
CA SER A 6 20.80 -40.69 -3.49
C SER A 6 19.53 -39.85 -3.58
N ALA A 7 18.92 -39.55 -2.43
CA ALA A 7 17.87 -38.55 -2.31
C ALA A 7 18.50 -37.14 -2.36
N LEU A 8 18.25 -36.41 -3.44
CA LEU A 8 18.55 -34.98 -3.54
C LEU A 8 17.45 -34.20 -2.80
N LEU A 9 17.77 -33.73 -1.60
CA LEU A 9 17.00 -32.72 -0.89
C LEU A 9 17.17 -31.38 -1.61
N LEU A 10 16.19 -31.01 -2.43
CA LEU A 10 15.99 -29.64 -2.90
C LEU A 10 15.56 -28.79 -1.69
N SER A 11 16.54 -28.27 -0.98
CA SER A 11 16.36 -27.17 -0.03
C SER A 11 16.00 -25.93 -0.85
N CYS A 12 14.70 -25.67 -0.99
CA CYS A 12 14.20 -24.38 -1.45
C CYS A 12 14.59 -23.34 -0.40
N CYS A 13 15.77 -22.75 -0.54
CA CYS A 13 16.06 -21.44 0.02
C CYS A 13 15.08 -20.46 -0.61
N SER A 14 13.92 -20.29 0.02
CA SER A 14 13.10 -19.11 -0.14
C SER A 14 13.94 -17.95 0.36
N ALA A 15 14.78 -17.39 -0.51
CA ALA A 15 15.35 -16.08 -0.29
C ALA A 15 14.15 -15.16 -0.12
N ALA A 16 13.85 -14.79 1.13
CA ALA A 16 12.97 -13.68 1.39
C ALA A 16 13.72 -12.46 0.87
N TRP A 17 13.44 -12.08 -0.39
CA TRP A 17 13.83 -10.79 -0.91
C TRP A 17 13.06 -9.78 -0.06
N SER A 18 13.65 -9.37 1.06
CA SER A 18 13.22 -8.17 1.75
C SER A 18 13.52 -7.06 0.75
N GLN A 19 12.53 -6.70 -0.06
CA GLN A 19 12.65 -5.61 -1.02
C GLN A 19 12.85 -4.35 -0.20
N ALA A 20 14.12 -4.01 0.03
CA ALA A 20 14.47 -2.74 0.63
C ALA A 20 13.85 -1.66 -0.26
N ILE A 21 13.06 -0.79 0.34
CA ILE A 21 12.51 0.37 -0.37
C ILE A 21 13.70 1.14 -0.92
N THR A 22 13.71 1.46 -2.21
CA THR A 22 14.80 2.21 -2.84
C THR A 22 14.31 3.55 -3.36
N ASP A 23 15.14 4.57 -3.24
CA ASP A 23 14.91 5.87 -3.85
C ASP A 23 14.93 5.71 -5.38
N PRO A 24 13.88 6.15 -6.09
CA PRO A 24 13.76 5.89 -7.53
C PRO A 24 14.76 6.71 -8.36
N MET A 25 15.34 7.78 -7.80
CA MET A 25 16.29 8.64 -8.48
C MET A 25 17.73 8.16 -8.30
N THR A 26 18.04 7.59 -7.14
CA THR A 26 19.41 7.23 -6.74
C THR A 26 19.63 5.72 -6.61
N GLY A 27 18.55 4.93 -6.54
CA GLY A 27 18.59 3.49 -6.24
C GLY A 27 19.02 3.16 -4.81
N ALA A 28 19.27 4.17 -3.97
CA ALA A 28 19.73 3.96 -2.61
C ALA A 28 18.60 3.41 -1.72
N PRO A 29 18.90 2.52 -0.75
CA PRO A 29 17.91 2.09 0.23
C PRO A 29 17.34 3.28 1.02
N ILE A 30 16.03 3.40 1.05
CA ILE A 30 15.28 4.30 1.92
C ILE A 30 14.92 3.53 3.18
N VAL A 31 15.42 4.03 4.31
CA VAL A 31 14.96 3.60 5.63
C VAL A 31 13.83 4.53 6.05
N ILE A 32 12.63 3.98 6.25
CA ILE A 32 11.50 4.72 6.81
C ILE A 32 11.51 4.52 8.32
N ASP A 33 11.88 5.55 9.07
CA ASP A 33 11.82 5.53 10.53
C ASP A 33 10.38 5.29 10.99
N PRO A 34 10.07 4.19 11.70
CA PRO A 34 8.71 3.83 12.08
C PRO A 34 8.13 4.73 13.17
N THR A 35 8.97 5.53 13.84
CA THR A 35 8.55 6.52 14.84
C THR A 35 8.03 7.82 14.21
N ILE A 36 8.27 8.03 12.91
CA ILE A 36 7.92 9.25 12.18
C ILE A 36 6.93 8.90 11.07
N PRO A 37 5.80 9.62 10.91
CA PRO A 37 4.87 9.35 9.83
C PRO A 37 5.53 9.59 8.46
N PRO A 38 5.43 8.63 7.50
CA PRO A 38 6.00 8.77 6.18
C PRO A 38 5.24 9.84 5.41
N LYS A 39 5.96 10.53 4.53
CA LYS A 39 5.44 11.63 3.73
C LYS A 39 5.88 11.51 2.28
N GLY A 40 5.10 12.10 1.38
CA GLY A 40 5.44 12.18 -0.05
C GLY A 40 5.75 10.80 -0.65
N THR A 41 6.95 10.66 -1.22
CA THR A 41 7.41 9.43 -1.89
C THR A 41 7.51 8.22 -0.96
N GLN A 42 7.87 8.41 0.31
CA GLN A 42 7.94 7.31 1.29
C GLN A 42 6.59 6.64 1.48
N LEU A 43 5.51 7.43 1.47
CA LEU A 43 4.16 6.92 1.62
C LEU A 43 3.72 6.12 0.38
N VAL A 44 3.97 6.64 -0.82
CA VAL A 44 3.68 5.91 -2.07
C VAL A 44 4.43 4.58 -2.10
N GLN A 45 5.71 4.58 -1.71
CA GLN A 45 6.51 3.37 -1.64
C GLN A 45 6.00 2.37 -0.61
N LEU A 46 5.56 2.85 0.55
CA LEU A 46 4.96 2.00 1.57
C LEU A 46 3.70 1.28 1.04
N PHE A 47 2.83 1.98 0.32
CA PHE A 47 1.67 1.35 -0.33
C PHE A 47 2.10 0.35 -1.40
N LEU A 48 3.12 0.66 -2.20
CA LEU A 48 3.64 -0.25 -3.23
C LEU A 48 4.26 -1.52 -2.63
N LEU A 49 4.97 -1.41 -1.50
CA LEU A 49 5.54 -2.56 -0.79
C LEU A 49 4.45 -3.56 -0.37
N HIS A 50 3.25 -3.05 -0.04
CA HIS A 50 2.09 -3.84 0.36
C HIS A 50 1.04 -3.98 -0.75
N ALA A 51 1.41 -3.75 -2.01
CA ALA A 51 0.47 -3.76 -3.13
C ALA A 51 -0.28 -5.10 -3.29
N ALA A 52 0.34 -6.21 -2.93
CA ALA A 52 -0.31 -7.54 -2.99
C ALA A 52 -1.33 -7.80 -1.88
N ALA A 53 -1.49 -6.89 -0.91
CA ALA A 53 -2.43 -7.05 0.19
C ALA A 53 -3.88 -7.11 -0.33
N SER A 54 -4.64 -8.11 0.12
CA SER A 54 -6.04 -8.30 -0.29
C SER A 54 -6.96 -7.21 0.27
N LEU A 55 -7.98 -6.85 -0.49
CA LEU A 55 -9.08 -5.99 -0.03
C LEU A 55 -10.17 -6.76 0.72
N GLN A 56 -10.00 -8.05 1.02
CA GLN A 56 -10.97 -8.81 1.80
C GLN A 56 -11.22 -8.16 3.17
N GLY A 57 -12.49 -8.00 3.55
CA GLY A 57 -12.88 -7.35 4.81
C GLY A 57 -12.63 -5.84 4.86
N SER A 58 -12.23 -5.23 3.74
CA SER A 58 -12.06 -3.77 3.63
C SER A 58 -13.40 -3.03 3.54
N HIS A 59 -13.34 -1.71 3.73
CA HIS A 59 -14.47 -0.80 3.55
C HIS A 59 -14.63 -0.30 2.10
N CYS A 60 -13.91 -0.89 1.15
CA CYS A 60 -13.99 -0.49 -0.26
C CYS A 60 -15.32 -0.95 -0.90
N MET A 61 -15.87 -0.14 -1.81
CA MET A 61 -17.09 -0.49 -2.56
C MET A 61 -16.93 -1.81 -3.34
N GLY A 62 -18.03 -2.55 -3.50
CA GLY A 62 -18.12 -3.83 -4.20
C GLY A 62 -18.76 -4.93 -3.35
N THR A 63 -18.91 -6.11 -3.95
CA THR A 63 -19.25 -7.35 -3.24
C THR A 63 -18.01 -7.94 -2.55
N GLU A 64 -18.21 -8.83 -1.57
CA GLU A 64 -17.10 -9.55 -0.92
C GLU A 64 -16.27 -10.37 -1.92
N GLU A 65 -16.94 -10.96 -2.91
CA GLU A 65 -16.27 -11.78 -3.94
C GLU A 65 -15.37 -10.92 -4.84
N GLU A 66 -15.81 -9.71 -5.20
CA GLU A 66 -14.99 -8.74 -5.93
C GLU A 66 -13.81 -8.27 -5.06
N ARG A 67 -14.07 -7.89 -3.80
CA ARG A 67 -13.01 -7.47 -2.86
C ARG A 67 -11.94 -8.55 -2.65
N ARG A 68 -12.30 -9.83 -2.65
CA ARG A 68 -11.34 -10.94 -2.53
C ARG A 68 -10.39 -11.03 -3.71
N ARG A 69 -10.82 -10.60 -4.90
CA ARG A 69 -10.02 -10.66 -6.13
C ARG A 69 -9.15 -9.42 -6.34
N LEU A 70 -9.45 -8.35 -5.60
CA LEU A 70 -8.75 -7.08 -5.69
C LEU A 70 -7.74 -6.92 -4.56
N THR A 71 -6.73 -6.11 -4.84
CA THR A 71 -5.60 -5.84 -3.96
C THR A 71 -5.46 -4.35 -3.69
N LEU A 72 -4.63 -4.00 -2.70
CA LEU A 72 -4.21 -2.64 -2.44
C LEU A 72 -3.56 -2.01 -3.68
N GLY A 73 -2.80 -2.80 -4.45
CA GLY A 73 -2.17 -2.41 -5.70
C GLY A 73 -3.19 -2.02 -6.76
N ASP A 74 -4.28 -2.78 -6.90
CA ASP A 74 -5.36 -2.45 -7.84
C ASP A 74 -6.01 -1.12 -7.50
N ARG A 75 -6.25 -0.85 -6.21
CA ARG A 75 -6.81 0.43 -5.76
C ARG A 75 -5.82 1.58 -5.90
N LEU A 76 -4.55 1.35 -5.59
CA LEU A 76 -3.50 2.32 -5.79
C LEU A 76 -3.35 2.67 -7.28
N ALA A 77 -3.49 1.70 -8.19
CA ALA A 77 -3.46 1.95 -9.62
C ALA A 77 -4.62 2.85 -10.09
N VAL A 78 -5.82 2.69 -9.52
CA VAL A 78 -6.95 3.61 -9.78
C VAL A 78 -6.61 5.02 -9.30
N VAL A 79 -6.19 5.18 -8.04
CA VAL A 79 -5.83 6.49 -7.46
C VAL A 79 -4.74 7.16 -8.29
N LEU A 80 -3.64 6.48 -8.58
CA LEU A 80 -2.55 7.04 -9.38
C LEU A 80 -2.95 7.27 -10.84
N GLY A 81 -3.81 6.43 -11.41
CA GLY A 81 -4.35 6.60 -12.75
C GLY A 81 -5.12 7.90 -12.91
N GLU A 82 -5.99 8.23 -11.95
CA GLU A 82 -6.73 9.50 -11.92
C GLU A 82 -5.79 10.71 -11.88
N ALA A 83 -4.69 10.67 -11.12
CA ALA A 83 -3.69 11.74 -11.12
C ALA A 83 -2.93 11.91 -12.44
N LEU A 84 -2.96 10.90 -13.31
CA LEU A 84 -2.35 10.90 -14.64
C LEU A 84 -3.32 11.30 -15.75
N LEU A 85 -4.64 11.35 -15.48
CA LEU A 85 -5.66 11.88 -16.39
C LEU A 85 -5.56 13.42 -16.45
N ARG A 86 -4.48 13.91 -17.06
CA ARG A 86 -4.23 15.33 -17.31
C ARG A 86 -4.53 15.64 -18.76
N ASN A 87 -5.32 16.68 -18.99
CA ASN A 87 -5.40 17.36 -20.28
C ASN A 87 -4.96 18.83 -20.10
N GLU A 88 -5.02 19.62 -21.17
CA GLU A 88 -4.56 21.02 -21.13
C GLU A 88 -5.33 21.90 -20.13
N THR A 89 -6.51 21.46 -19.68
CA THR A 89 -7.39 22.21 -18.78
C THR A 89 -7.52 21.60 -17.38
N GLN A 90 -6.84 20.50 -17.09
CA GLN A 90 -6.98 19.76 -15.84
C GLN A 90 -5.63 19.41 -15.21
N LYS A 91 -5.59 19.42 -13.88
CA LYS A 91 -4.41 19.07 -13.09
C LYS A 91 -4.78 18.05 -12.02
N GLY A 92 -4.01 16.96 -11.98
CA GLY A 92 -4.04 16.01 -10.87
C GLY A 92 -3.13 16.47 -9.73
N LEU A 93 -3.63 16.47 -8.51
CA LEU A 93 -2.87 16.70 -7.28
C LEU A 93 -2.84 15.38 -6.51
N LEU A 94 -1.65 14.97 -6.04
CA LEU A 94 -1.50 13.80 -5.18
C LEU A 94 -1.19 14.27 -3.77
N HIS A 95 -2.07 13.91 -2.84
CA HIS A 95 -1.97 14.18 -1.43
C HIS A 95 -1.67 12.89 -0.67
N GLY A 96 -0.90 13.02 0.40
CA GLY A 96 -0.54 11.91 1.26
C GLY A 96 -0.49 12.37 2.70
N ARG A 97 -1.13 11.60 3.59
CA ARG A 97 -1.07 11.85 5.04
C ARG A 97 -1.01 10.55 5.82
N CYS A 98 -0.35 10.58 6.97
CA CYS A 98 -0.40 9.52 7.95
C CYS A 98 -0.66 10.12 9.34
N LEU A 99 -1.62 9.55 10.05
CA LEU A 99 -2.00 9.97 11.39
C LEU A 99 -1.80 8.82 12.38
N ALA A 100 -1.41 9.19 13.58
CA ALA A 100 -1.28 8.27 14.70
C ALA A 100 -2.67 7.71 15.05
N ASP A 101 -2.84 6.39 14.97
CA ASP A 101 -4.10 5.72 15.32
C ASP A 101 -3.86 4.43 16.12
N LYS A 102 -4.96 3.71 16.42
CA LYS A 102 -5.01 2.40 17.05
C LYS A 102 -5.97 1.49 16.29
N SER A 103 -5.62 0.21 16.18
CA SER A 103 -6.46 -0.77 15.47
C SER A 103 -6.73 -2.02 16.32
N ASP A 104 -7.97 -2.51 16.28
CA ASP A 104 -8.43 -3.77 16.88
C ASP A 104 -8.31 -4.96 15.91
N ALA A 105 -7.37 -4.91 14.97
CA ALA A 105 -7.26 -5.90 13.90
C ALA A 105 -7.02 -7.35 14.37
N ILE A 106 -6.58 -7.54 15.61
CA ILE A 106 -6.53 -8.84 16.28
C ILE A 106 -7.58 -8.81 17.39
N PRO A 107 -8.59 -9.71 17.39
CA PRO A 107 -9.62 -9.73 18.42
C PRO A 107 -9.01 -9.74 19.82
N GLY A 108 -9.37 -8.74 20.62
CA GLY A 108 -8.89 -8.58 21.99
C GLY A 108 -7.50 -7.95 22.14
N ARG A 109 -6.89 -7.46 21.05
CA ARG A 109 -5.62 -6.74 21.10
C ARG A 109 -5.65 -5.47 20.25
N VAL A 110 -5.56 -4.35 20.95
CA VAL A 110 -5.31 -3.03 20.36
C VAL A 110 -3.82 -2.92 20.01
N ILE A 111 -3.49 -2.50 18.79
CA ILE A 111 -2.12 -2.22 18.35
C ILE A 111 -1.99 -0.75 17.91
N ASP A 112 -0.83 -0.15 18.17
CA ASP A 112 -0.53 1.20 17.68
C ASP A 112 -0.23 1.16 16.18
N THR A 113 -0.94 2.00 15.42
CA THR A 113 -0.83 2.04 13.95
C THR A 113 -0.61 3.46 13.46
N TRP A 114 -0.18 3.56 12.22
CA TRP A 114 -0.33 4.73 11.38
C TRP A 114 -1.51 4.50 10.44
N GLN A 115 -2.53 5.35 10.51
CA GLN A 115 -3.58 5.44 9.49
C GLN A 115 -3.07 6.33 8.38
N CYS A 116 -2.78 5.72 7.24
CA CYS A 116 -2.16 6.36 6.11
C CYS A 116 -3.16 6.43 4.95
N GLU A 117 -3.19 7.56 4.24
CA GLU A 117 -4.10 7.83 3.13
C GLU A 117 -3.30 8.46 1.98
N LEU A 118 -3.54 7.92 0.78
CA LEU A 118 -3.18 8.54 -0.50
C LEU A 118 -4.47 8.98 -1.18
N ARG A 119 -4.54 10.26 -1.54
CA ARG A 119 -5.70 10.85 -2.20
C ARG A 119 -5.27 11.62 -3.42
N THR A 120 -5.99 11.48 -4.51
CA THR A 120 -5.81 12.29 -5.70
C THR A 120 -6.99 13.20 -5.89
N GLU A 121 -6.73 14.46 -6.20
CA GLU A 121 -7.73 15.45 -6.56
C GLU A 121 -7.51 15.88 -8.00
N LEU A 122 -8.56 15.84 -8.80
CA LEU A 122 -8.59 16.42 -10.14
C LEU A 122 -9.22 17.81 -10.04
N VAL A 123 -8.47 18.83 -10.46
CA VAL A 123 -8.93 20.22 -10.49
C VAL A 123 -8.86 20.78 -11.90
N ASP A 124 -9.71 21.76 -12.21
CA ASP A 124 -9.66 22.49 -13.48
C ASP A 124 -8.54 23.53 -13.53
N ALA A 125 -8.49 24.31 -14.62
CA ALA A 125 -7.49 25.35 -14.83
C ALA A 125 -7.60 26.51 -13.82
N GLN A 126 -8.78 26.70 -13.21
CA GLN A 126 -9.07 27.69 -12.18
C GLN A 126 -8.80 27.17 -10.77
N GLY A 127 -8.58 25.86 -10.62
CA GLY A 127 -8.38 25.19 -9.35
C GLY A 127 -9.66 24.68 -8.69
N GLU A 128 -10.78 24.68 -9.42
CA GLU A 128 -12.04 24.15 -8.93
C GLU A 128 -12.04 22.62 -8.94
N PHE A 129 -12.66 22.02 -7.92
CA PHE A 129 -12.74 20.58 -7.74
C PHE A 129 -13.61 19.92 -8.83
N ILE A 130 -13.10 18.84 -9.42
CA ILE A 130 -13.83 18.01 -10.39
C ILE A 130 -14.15 16.65 -9.79
N ALA A 131 -13.13 15.95 -9.29
CA ALA A 131 -13.25 14.58 -8.78
C ALA A 131 -12.10 14.27 -7.81
N ASP A 132 -12.28 13.24 -6.99
CA ASP A 132 -11.21 12.63 -6.22
C ASP A 132 -11.30 11.10 -6.19
N ALA A 133 -10.18 10.49 -5.81
CA ALA A 133 -10.09 9.09 -5.48
C ALA A 133 -9.13 8.95 -4.30
N SER A 134 -9.39 8.02 -3.39
CA SER A 134 -8.48 7.77 -2.29
C SER A 134 -8.37 6.30 -1.90
N VAL A 135 -7.23 5.98 -1.32
CA VAL A 135 -6.97 4.69 -0.68
C VAL A 135 -6.29 4.93 0.66
N SER A 136 -6.79 4.27 1.69
CA SER A 136 -6.21 4.32 3.04
C SER A 136 -5.95 2.94 3.58
N ALA A 137 -4.99 2.82 4.48
CA ALA A 137 -4.63 1.56 5.15
C ALA A 137 -3.98 1.84 6.50
N HIS A 138 -4.03 0.85 7.40
CA HIS A 138 -3.25 0.86 8.64
C HIS A 138 -1.93 0.10 8.47
N PHE A 139 -0.87 0.69 9.01
CA PHE A 139 0.45 0.08 9.12
C PHE A 139 0.92 0.11 10.57
N THR A 140 1.60 -0.93 11.04
CA THR A 140 2.09 -0.96 12.43
C THR A 140 3.20 0.07 12.64
N ARG A 141 3.23 0.72 13.82
CA ARG A 141 4.25 1.74 14.14
C ARG A 141 5.64 1.20 14.46
N ASP A 142 5.83 -0.11 14.48
CA ASP A 142 7.12 -0.75 14.80
C ASP A 142 7.86 -1.20 13.54
N THR A 143 7.13 -1.71 12.55
CA THR A 143 7.69 -2.42 11.40
C THR A 143 7.08 -2.03 10.08
N TRP A 144 6.13 -1.08 10.05
CA TRP A 144 5.36 -0.74 8.86
C TRP A 144 4.60 -1.94 8.26
N SER A 145 4.28 -2.95 9.07
CA SER A 145 3.52 -4.11 8.62
C SER A 145 2.09 -3.71 8.30
N PHE A 146 1.58 -4.13 7.15
CA PHE A 146 0.19 -3.90 6.78
C PHE A 146 -0.77 -4.63 7.72
N VAL A 147 -1.86 -3.96 8.09
CA VAL A 147 -2.90 -4.52 8.95
C VAL A 147 -4.05 -5.07 8.08
N PRO A 148 -4.33 -6.39 8.09
CA PRO A 148 -5.39 -6.98 7.27
C PRO A 148 -6.77 -6.38 7.53
N GLY A 149 -7.58 -6.24 6.48
CA GLY A 149 -8.93 -5.67 6.56
C GLY A 149 -8.99 -4.16 6.81
N SER A 150 -7.84 -3.50 7.02
CA SER A 150 -7.80 -2.06 7.33
C SER A 150 -7.99 -1.13 6.12
N VAL A 151 -8.12 -1.66 4.91
CA VAL A 151 -8.18 -0.81 3.72
C VAL A 151 -9.49 -0.03 3.68
N GLY A 152 -9.39 1.26 3.43
CA GLY A 152 -10.51 2.13 3.10
C GLY A 152 -10.37 2.67 1.68
N CYS A 153 -11.49 2.80 0.98
CA CYS A 153 -11.54 3.44 -0.34
C CYS A 153 -12.69 4.44 -0.39
N LEU A 154 -12.46 5.57 -1.04
CA LEU A 154 -13.48 6.55 -1.46
C LEU A 154 -13.26 6.82 -2.95
#